data_AF-X1AMS8-F1
#
_entry.id   AF-X1AMS8-F1
#
_cell.length_a   1.000
_cell.length_b   1.000
_cell.length_c   1.000
_cell.angle_alpha   90.00
_cell.angle_beta   90.00
_cell.angle_gamma   90.00
#
_symmetry.space_group_name_H-M   'P 1'
#
loop_
_entity.id
_entity.type
_entity.pdbx_description
1 polymer ?
#
loop_
_entity_poly.entity_id
_entity_poly.type
_entity_poly.pdbx_seq_one_letter_code
_entity_poly.pdbx_strand_id
1 'polypeptide(L)' 'AVNDKLETSVPGIYAIGDAIGGWMLSHAASSTGVTAAENAMGQAVLFPFHLIPLSY' A
#
# COMPACT_ATOMS: atom_id res chain seq x y z
N ALA A 1 -10.45 -3.91 -2.37
CA ALA A 1 -9.58 -3.43 -3.45
C ALA A 1 -9.21 -1.98 -3.18
N VAL A 2 -7.99 -1.58 -3.52
CA VAL A 2 -7.47 -0.20 -3.38
C VAL A 2 -6.96 0.30 -4.73
N ASN A 3 -6.78 1.60 -4.88
CA ASN A 3 -6.09 2.20 -6.02
C ASN A 3 -4.55 2.21 -5.80
N ASP A 4 -3.80 2.77 -6.75
CA ASP A 4 -2.32 2.84 -6.70
C ASP A 4 -1.77 3.73 -5.57
N LYS A 5 -2.63 4.54 -4.94
CA LYS A 5 -2.32 5.33 -3.73
C LYS A 5 -2.66 4.60 -2.44
N LEU A 6 -3.09 3.34 -2.53
CA LEU A 6 -3.55 2.49 -1.41
C LEU A 6 -4.86 2.97 -0.77
N GLU A 7 -5.58 3.86 -1.44
CA GLU A 7 -6.89 4.36 -1.00
C GLU A 7 -8.00 3.41 -1.45
N THR A 8 -8.96 3.17 -0.57
CA THR A 8 -10.13 2.35 -0.85
C THR A 8 -11.14 3.09 -1.73
N SER A 9 -12.30 2.48 -2.00
CA SER A 9 -13.41 3.17 -2.64
C SER A 9 -14.05 4.26 -1.76
N VAL A 10 -13.75 4.29 -0.45
CA VAL A 10 -14.20 5.34 0.46
C VAL A 10 -13.08 6.39 0.60
N PRO A 11 -13.32 7.64 0.18
CA PRO A 11 -12.30 8.68 0.24
C PRO A 11 -11.73 8.88 1.64
N GLY A 12 -10.41 9.01 1.74
CA GLY A 12 -9.68 9.16 3.00
C GLY A 12 -9.52 7.88 3.82
N ILE A 13 -10.03 6.74 3.36
CA ILE A 13 -9.81 5.43 4.00
C ILE A 13 -8.81 4.62 3.18
N TYR A 14 -7.76 4.13 3.84
CA TYR A 14 -6.66 3.38 3.23
C TYR A 14 -6.60 1.95 3.76
N ALA A 15 -6.08 1.03 2.95
CA ALA A 15 -5.80 -0.34 3.35
C ALA A 15 -4.42 -0.78 2.85
N ILE A 16 -3.74 -1.63 3.61
CA ILE A 16 -2.33 -2.02 3.38
C ILE A 16 -2.11 -3.51 3.66
N GLY A 17 -0.92 -4.01 3.26
CA GLY A 17 -0.50 -5.38 3.54
C GLY A 17 -1.47 -6.45 3.03
N ASP A 18 -1.60 -7.53 3.77
CA ASP A 18 -2.37 -8.71 3.32
C ASP A 18 -3.84 -8.41 3.01
N ALA A 19 -4.42 -7.36 3.61
CA ALA A 19 -5.81 -6.95 3.38
C ALA A 19 -6.08 -6.44 1.96
N ILE A 20 -5.04 -6.01 1.23
CA ILE A 20 -5.18 -5.55 -0.17
C ILE A 20 -4.86 -6.65 -1.19
N GLY A 21 -4.51 -7.85 -0.73
CA GLY A 21 -4.07 -8.97 -1.57
C GLY A 21 -2.64 -8.80 -2.08
N GLY A 22 -2.22 -9.68 -2.99
CA GLY A 22 -0.84 -9.70 -3.51
C GLY A 22 0.11 -10.51 -2.61
N TRP A 23 1.22 -9.90 -2.20
CA TRP A 23 2.29 -10.58 -1.47
C TRP A 23 2.09 -10.49 0.05
N MET A 24 1.95 -11.65 0.71
CA MET A 24 1.81 -11.77 2.16
C MET A 24 3.17 -11.75 2.85
N LEU A 25 3.87 -10.62 2.75
CA LEU A 25 5.24 -10.43 3.23
C LEU A 25 5.29 -9.25 4.19
N SER A 26 5.94 -9.42 5.34
CA SER A 26 6.00 -8.38 6.38
C SER A 26 6.62 -7.08 5.89
N HIS A 27 7.69 -7.14 5.08
CA HIS A 27 8.30 -5.95 4.51
C HIS A 27 7.40 -5.23 3.50
N ALA A 28 6.62 -5.98 2.71
CA ALA A 28 5.63 -5.40 1.81
C ALA A 28 4.52 -4.67 2.58
N ALA A 29 4.04 -5.26 3.68
CA ALA A 29 3.06 -4.64 4.55
C ALA A 29 3.60 -3.35 5.20
N SER A 30 4.86 -3.34 5.65
CA SER A 30 5.49 -2.14 6.20
C SER A 30 5.65 -1.04 5.16
N SER A 31 6.15 -1.36 3.96
CA SER A 31 6.34 -0.37 2.90
C SER A 31 5.02 0.23 2.41
N THR A 32 3.98 -0.58 2.22
CA THR A 32 2.64 -0.07 1.88
C THR A 32 2.07 0.80 3.00
N GLY A 33 2.35 0.48 4.26
CA GLY A 33 2.00 1.31 5.42
C GLY A 33 2.54 2.74 5.35
N VAL A 34 3.82 2.90 4.98
CA VAL A 34 4.47 4.21 4.86
C VAL A 34 3.79 5.04 3.75
N THR A 35 3.63 4.48 2.55
CA THR A 35 3.01 5.21 1.43
C THR A 35 1.55 5.56 1.70
N ALA A 36 0.78 4.68 2.34
CA ALA A 36 -0.59 4.99 2.73
C ALA A 36 -0.65 6.15 3.74
N ALA A 37 0.28 6.20 4.70
CA ALA A 37 0.36 7.30 5.67
C ALA A 37 0.72 8.64 4.99
N GLU A 38 1.67 8.64 4.05
CA GLU A 38 2.01 9.83 3.25
C GLU A 38 0.79 10.35 2.48
N ASN A 39 0.05 9.46 1.82
CA ASN A 39 -1.16 9.84 1.08
C ASN A 39 -2.30 10.31 2.01
N ALA A 40 -2.47 9.68 3.17
CA ALA A 40 -3.42 10.13 4.19
C ALA A 40 -3.08 11.54 4.71
N MET A 41 -1.81 11.95 4.66
CA MET A 41 -1.35 13.30 4.98
C MET A 41 -1.42 14.29 3.79
N GLY A 42 -2.08 13.91 2.70
CA GLY A 42 -2.31 14.77 1.53
C GLY A 42 -1.21 14.73 0.47
N GLN A 43 -0.27 13.77 0.55
CA GLN A 43 0.64 13.51 -0.56
C GLN A 43 -0.06 12.78 -1.72
N ALA A 44 0.64 12.65 -2.85
CA ALA A 44 0.16 11.97 -4.05
C ALA A 44 1.18 10.93 -4.56
N VAL A 45 1.55 10.00 -3.68
CA VAL A 45 2.55 8.96 -3.93
C VAL A 45 1.87 7.69 -4.48
N LEU A 46 2.45 7.11 -5.53
CA LEU A 46 2.03 5.81 -6.08
C LEU A 46 2.93 4.72 -5.50
N PHE A 47 2.34 3.60 -5.08
CA PHE A 47 3.13 2.50 -4.52
C PHE A 47 3.70 1.58 -5.63
N PRO A 48 5.03 1.39 -5.72
CA PRO A 48 5.64 0.60 -6.79
C PRO A 48 5.66 -0.90 -6.47
N PHE A 49 4.52 -1.58 -6.61
CA PHE A 49 4.36 -3.01 -6.26
C PHE A 49 5.38 -3.95 -6.92
N HIS A 50 5.86 -3.62 -8.12
CA HIS A 50 6.83 -4.43 -8.87
C HIS A 50 8.24 -4.43 -8.27
N LEU A 51 8.53 -3.54 -7.32
CA LEU A 51 9.84 -3.46 -6.64
C LEU A 51 9.87 -4.23 -5.32
N ILE A 52 8.77 -4.88 -4.93
CA ILE A 52 8.77 -5.73 -3.73
C ILE A 52 9.64 -6.97 -4.00
N PRO A 53 10.75 -7.16 -3.28
CA PRO A 53 11.54 -8.37 -3.41
C PRO A 53 10.77 -9.55 -2.81
N LEU A 54 10.73 -10.65 -3.55
CA LEU A 54 10.24 -11.94 -3.09
C LEU A 54 11.46 -12.74 -2.64
N SER A 55 11.67 -12.83 -1.32
CA SER A 55 12.70 -13.74 -0.79
C SER A 55 12.28 -15.17 -1.13
N TYR A 56 13.10 -15.87 -1.92
CA TYR A 56 13.05 -17.32 -2.05
C TYR A 56 13.80 -17.98 -0.88
#